data_AF-A0AAN8W953-F1
#
_entry.id   AF-A0AAN8W953-F1
#
_cell.length_a   1.000
_cell.length_b   1.000
_cell.length_c   1.000
_cell.angle_alpha   90.00
_cell.angle_beta   90.00
_cell.angle_gamma   90.00
#
_symmetry.space_group_name_H-M   'P 1'
#
loop_
_entity.id
_entity.type
_entity.pdbx_description
1 polymer ?
#
loop_
_entity_poly.entity_id
_entity_poly.type
_entity_poly.pdbx_seq_one_letter_code
_entity_poly.pdbx_strand_id
1 'polypeptide(L)'
;MAMQLLVNDAEKGSNLVFSPLSFQVMLSLIAAGAKGSTLQQLLLFLGVSNIADLHLQSSHIVSLASPDNNAESILGGPLLSFVNSAWIDKQFPLKPSFEEIAKVLFKAEARGVDFAAKDATKGLIKELIPSGCLNSDTALVLANALYFKGAWNRIFDASKTESKEFHLLTGEAVEVPFMTSKRYEKHLYRETDKGFKILKIPYQRKQDPTLHRFWIPRFKFSYGFEASGTLKELGLDLPFRNVGELTGIIDSVDSHKICLSEIFHKSYIEVNEEGTEAAASTAPRIIRCSGRLSPPTFVADHPFLFMIREDTTRTMFFIGAVLNPRL
;
A
#
# COMPACT_ATOMS: atom_id res chain seq x y z
N MET A 1 -11.41 -2.19 -8.72
CA MET A 1 -10.78 -2.52 -7.42
C MET A 1 -10.65 -1.32 -6.48
N ALA A 2 -9.62 -0.46 -6.54
CA ALA A 2 -9.38 0.58 -5.52
C ALA A 2 -10.60 1.46 -5.17
N MET A 3 -11.34 1.93 -6.18
CA MET A 3 -12.58 2.71 -5.98
C MET A 3 -13.72 1.88 -5.36
N GLN A 4 -13.79 0.58 -5.64
CA GLN A 4 -14.79 -0.33 -5.07
C GLN A 4 -14.48 -0.63 -3.60
N LEU A 5 -13.20 -0.80 -3.23
CA LEU A 5 -12.78 -0.88 -1.82
C LEU A 5 -13.13 0.42 -1.07
N LEU A 6 -12.81 1.59 -1.66
CA LEU A 6 -13.17 2.89 -1.10
C LEU A 6 -14.68 3.05 -0.85
N VAL A 7 -15.54 2.58 -1.77
CA VAL A 7 -16.99 2.60 -1.58
C VAL A 7 -17.42 1.62 -0.49
N ASN A 8 -17.01 0.35 -0.60
CA ASN A 8 -17.43 -0.72 0.30
C ASN A 8 -17.00 -0.50 1.77
N ASP A 9 -15.88 0.18 2.01
CA ASP A 9 -15.37 0.45 3.37
C ASP A 9 -15.79 1.83 3.89
N ALA A 10 -16.17 2.77 3.02
CA ALA A 10 -16.86 3.99 3.45
C ALA A 10 -18.21 3.67 4.11
N GLU A 11 -18.94 2.67 3.61
CA GLU A 11 -20.18 2.17 4.23
C GLU A 11 -19.95 1.55 5.62
N LYS A 12 -18.75 1.04 5.91
CA LYS A 12 -18.38 0.45 7.21
C LYS A 12 -17.81 1.47 8.21
N GLY A 13 -17.55 2.70 7.78
CA GLY A 13 -16.94 3.75 8.62
C GLY A 13 -15.47 3.51 8.99
N SER A 14 -14.79 2.57 8.33
CA SER A 14 -13.38 2.22 8.59
C SER A 14 -12.40 3.00 7.70
N ASN A 15 -11.25 3.41 8.26
CA ASN A 15 -10.14 3.97 7.48
C ASN A 15 -9.65 2.96 6.42
N LEU A 16 -9.35 3.44 5.21
CA LEU A 16 -8.80 2.63 4.12
C LEU A 16 -7.39 3.09 3.76
N VAL A 17 -6.48 2.14 3.57
CA VAL A 17 -5.24 2.35 2.81
C VAL A 17 -4.99 1.15 1.89
N PHE A 18 -4.74 1.42 0.61
CA PHE A 18 -4.49 0.42 -0.40
C PHE A 18 -3.29 0.84 -1.26
N SER A 19 -2.48 -0.13 -1.68
CA SER A 19 -1.40 0.09 -2.66
C SER A 19 -1.74 -0.58 -3.99
N PRO A 20 -2.18 0.19 -5.01
CA PRO A 20 -2.38 -0.35 -6.36
C PRO A 20 -1.09 -0.94 -6.93
N LEU A 21 0.05 -0.29 -6.64
CA LEU A 21 1.36 -0.68 -7.16
C LEU A 21 1.84 -2.02 -6.61
N SER A 22 1.70 -2.23 -5.29
CA SER A 22 2.12 -3.48 -4.66
C SER A 22 1.19 -4.64 -5.00
N PHE A 23 -0.11 -4.35 -5.15
CA PHE A 23 -1.08 -5.32 -5.63
C PHE A 23 -0.82 -5.74 -7.09
N GLN A 24 -0.43 -4.80 -7.96
CA GLN A 24 0.00 -5.11 -9.33
C GLN A 24 1.21 -6.05 -9.35
N VAL A 25 2.24 -5.82 -8.53
CA VAL A 25 3.43 -6.70 -8.43
C VAL A 25 3.04 -8.13 -8.03
N MET A 26 2.08 -8.27 -7.11
CA MET A 26 1.58 -9.58 -6.69
C MET A 26 0.79 -10.30 -7.81
N LEU A 27 -0.04 -9.59 -8.57
CA LEU A 27 -0.72 -10.16 -9.73
C LEU A 27 0.27 -10.56 -10.84
N SER A 28 1.33 -9.76 -11.04
CA SER A 28 2.42 -10.10 -11.96
C SER A 28 3.17 -11.37 -11.56
N LEU A 29 3.32 -11.65 -10.26
CA LEU A 29 3.91 -12.90 -9.75
C LEU A 29 3.05 -14.12 -10.10
N ILE A 30 1.70 -14.02 -10.07
CA ILE A 30 0.81 -15.07 -10.58
C ILE A 30 1.05 -15.26 -12.07
N ALA A 31 1.09 -14.17 -12.84
CA ALA A 31 1.25 -14.21 -14.29
C ALA A 31 2.58 -14.88 -14.70
N ALA A 32 3.66 -14.67 -13.95
CA ALA A 32 4.94 -15.37 -14.14
C ALA A 32 4.83 -16.90 -14.00
N GLY A 33 3.87 -17.39 -13.22
CA GLY A 33 3.56 -18.82 -13.04
C GLY A 33 2.43 -19.38 -13.93
N ALA A 34 1.69 -18.50 -14.62
CA ALA A 34 0.50 -18.84 -15.39
C ALA A 34 0.81 -19.12 -16.87
N LYS A 35 -0.10 -19.85 -17.52
CA LYS A 35 -0.08 -20.14 -18.97
C LYS A 35 -1.48 -19.99 -19.56
N GLY A 36 -1.59 -20.19 -20.88
CA GLY A 36 -2.86 -20.31 -21.59
C GLY A 36 -3.84 -19.17 -21.34
N SER A 37 -5.10 -19.49 -21.09
CA SER A 37 -6.18 -18.52 -20.92
C SER A 37 -6.05 -17.70 -19.62
N THR A 38 -5.53 -18.31 -18.55
CA THR A 38 -5.27 -17.68 -17.25
C THR A 38 -4.23 -16.57 -17.38
N LEU A 39 -3.13 -16.82 -18.11
CA LEU A 39 -2.12 -15.80 -18.39
C LEU A 39 -2.71 -14.66 -19.23
N GLN A 40 -3.51 -14.97 -20.26
CA GLN A 40 -4.16 -13.95 -21.09
C GLN A 40 -5.10 -13.06 -20.27
N GLN A 41 -5.92 -13.64 -19.38
CA GLN A 41 -6.81 -12.87 -18.50
C GLN A 41 -6.02 -11.99 -17.52
N LEU A 42 -4.93 -12.49 -16.92
CA LEU A 42 -4.06 -11.69 -16.04
C LEU A 42 -3.42 -10.52 -16.79
N LEU A 43 -2.90 -10.75 -18.01
CA LEU A 43 -2.30 -9.70 -18.85
C LEU A 43 -3.32 -8.62 -19.23
N LEU A 44 -4.53 -9.04 -19.67
CA LEU A 44 -5.63 -8.12 -19.98
C LEU A 44 -6.07 -7.31 -18.75
N PHE A 45 -6.20 -7.95 -17.59
CA PHE A 45 -6.59 -7.30 -16.33
C PHE A 45 -5.55 -6.27 -15.86
N LEU A 46 -4.26 -6.55 -16.07
CA LEU A 46 -3.16 -5.66 -15.77
C LEU A 46 -2.92 -4.58 -16.84
N GLY A 47 -3.61 -4.64 -17.98
CA GLY A 47 -3.45 -3.71 -19.10
C GLY A 47 -2.11 -3.85 -19.82
N VAL A 48 -1.52 -5.04 -19.83
CA VAL A 48 -0.19 -5.31 -20.40
C VAL A 48 -0.29 -6.31 -21.55
N SER A 49 0.41 -6.05 -22.66
CA SER A 49 0.27 -6.84 -23.89
C SER A 49 0.94 -8.22 -23.84
N ASN A 50 2.02 -8.38 -23.07
CA ASN A 50 2.77 -9.63 -22.97
C ASN A 50 3.57 -9.72 -21.65
N ILE A 51 4.10 -10.92 -21.37
CA ILE A 51 4.81 -11.23 -20.13
C ILE A 51 6.19 -10.54 -20.00
N ALA A 52 6.84 -10.19 -21.11
CA ALA A 52 8.14 -9.50 -21.09
C ALA A 52 7.97 -8.02 -20.67
N ASP A 53 6.95 -7.34 -21.20
CA ASP A 53 6.56 -6.00 -20.76
C ASP A 53 6.17 -6.01 -19.27
N LEU A 54 5.48 -7.07 -18.82
CA LEU A 54 5.09 -7.25 -17.41
C LEU A 54 6.29 -7.42 -16.48
N HIS A 55 7.29 -8.20 -16.90
CA HIS A 55 8.56 -8.34 -16.18
C HIS A 55 9.36 -7.03 -16.15
N LEU A 56 9.38 -6.27 -17.25
CA LEU A 56 9.99 -4.94 -17.32
C LEU A 56 9.31 -3.96 -16.34
N GLN A 57 7.98 -3.87 -16.36
CA GLN A 57 7.24 -3.04 -15.41
C GLN A 57 7.49 -3.48 -13.96
N SER A 58 7.43 -4.78 -13.67
CA SER A 58 7.59 -5.30 -12.31
C SER A 58 8.99 -5.06 -11.77
N SER A 59 10.04 -5.27 -12.58
CA SER A 59 11.43 -4.97 -12.18
C SER A 59 11.66 -3.47 -11.94
N HIS A 60 11.03 -2.59 -12.72
CA HIS A 60 11.06 -1.14 -12.47
C HIS A 60 10.31 -0.76 -11.17
N ILE A 61 9.18 -1.41 -10.88
CA ILE A 61 8.46 -1.18 -9.61
C ILE A 61 9.30 -1.65 -8.42
N VAL A 62 9.96 -2.80 -8.54
CA VAL A 62 10.80 -3.37 -7.48
C VAL A 62 12.14 -2.63 -7.33
N SER A 63 12.64 -1.94 -8.36
CA SER A 63 13.80 -1.04 -8.19
C SER A 63 13.44 0.21 -7.38
N LEU A 64 12.21 0.75 -7.51
CA LEU A 64 11.69 1.81 -6.63
C LEU A 64 11.58 1.34 -5.16
N ALA A 65 11.44 0.03 -4.93
CA ALA A 65 11.32 -0.62 -3.61
C ALA A 65 12.66 -0.93 -2.92
N SER A 66 13.79 -0.57 -3.52
CA SER A 66 15.09 -1.14 -3.16
C SER A 66 16.01 -0.13 -2.49
N PRO A 67 16.21 -0.20 -1.16
CA PRO A 67 17.43 0.31 -0.56
C PRO A 67 18.56 -0.67 -0.89
N ASP A 68 19.46 -0.29 -1.79
CA ASP A 68 20.78 -0.94 -1.81
C ASP A 68 21.50 -0.58 -0.51
N ASN A 69 21.75 -1.60 0.30
CA ASN A 69 22.44 -1.46 1.58
C ASN A 69 23.80 -0.77 1.37
N ASN A 70 24.16 0.10 2.31
CA ASN A 70 25.36 0.96 2.36
C ASN A 70 25.26 2.33 1.65
N ALA A 71 24.13 2.68 1.03
CA ALA A 71 23.80 4.07 0.76
C ALA A 71 22.74 4.57 1.74
N GLU A 72 23.11 5.50 2.64
CA GLU A 72 22.18 6.60 2.93
C GLU A 72 21.72 7.13 1.58
N SER A 73 20.41 7.13 1.29
CA SER A 73 19.96 7.36 -0.10
C SER A 73 20.57 8.67 -0.61
N ILE A 74 21.43 8.59 -1.63
CA ILE A 74 22.29 9.71 -2.07
C ILE A 74 21.43 10.91 -2.55
N LEU A 75 20.16 10.63 -2.84
CA LEU A 75 19.09 11.52 -3.28
C LEU A 75 18.14 12.02 -2.16
N GLY A 76 18.21 11.45 -0.95
CA GLY A 76 17.38 11.84 0.21
C GLY A 76 15.87 11.65 -0.01
N GLY A 77 15.47 10.57 -0.68
CA GLY A 77 14.08 10.28 -1.06
C GLY A 77 13.33 9.37 -0.08
N PRO A 78 12.01 9.18 -0.26
CA PRO A 78 11.24 8.21 0.52
C PRO A 78 11.73 6.77 0.32
N LEU A 79 11.81 6.03 1.42
CA LEU A 79 12.00 4.59 1.46
C LEU A 79 10.67 3.89 1.17
N LEU A 80 10.67 3.01 0.17
CA LEU A 80 9.64 2.00 -0.06
C LEU A 80 10.24 0.65 0.32
N SER A 81 9.43 -0.23 0.93
CA SER A 81 9.82 -1.63 1.17
C SER A 81 8.63 -2.54 0.89
N PHE A 82 8.83 -3.50 -0.01
CA PHE A 82 7.81 -4.46 -0.42
C PHE A 82 8.15 -5.81 0.22
N VAL A 83 7.16 -6.45 0.83
CA VAL A 83 7.23 -7.85 1.25
C VAL A 83 6.27 -8.61 0.37
N ASN A 84 6.81 -9.39 -0.57
CA ASN A 84 6.05 -10.27 -1.44
C ASN A 84 6.31 -11.72 -1.04
N SER A 85 5.28 -12.56 -1.17
CA SER A 85 5.43 -13.95 -0.74
C SER A 85 4.34 -14.85 -1.30
N ALA A 86 4.74 -16.08 -1.63
CA ALA A 86 3.91 -17.13 -2.18
C ALA A 86 4.10 -18.42 -1.39
N TRP A 87 3.01 -18.96 -0.85
CA TRP A 87 3.02 -20.23 -0.13
C TRP A 87 2.20 -21.24 -0.90
N ILE A 88 2.83 -22.38 -1.20
CA ILE A 88 2.28 -23.47 -1.98
C ILE A 88 2.15 -24.66 -1.03
N ASP A 89 1.10 -25.49 -1.15
CA ASP A 89 1.03 -26.70 -0.32
C ASP A 89 2.22 -27.62 -0.63
N LYS A 90 2.85 -28.15 0.42
CA LYS A 90 4.03 -29.04 0.36
C LYS A 90 3.87 -30.27 -0.55
N GLN A 91 2.63 -30.67 -0.89
CA GLN A 91 2.34 -31.73 -1.85
C GLN A 91 2.72 -31.37 -3.29
N PHE A 92 2.91 -30.08 -3.60
CA PHE A 92 3.32 -29.59 -4.91
C PHE A 92 4.74 -29.00 -4.82
N PRO A 93 5.79 -29.72 -5.26
CA PRO A 93 7.14 -29.18 -5.34
C PRO A 93 7.19 -27.91 -6.18
N LEU A 94 7.92 -26.89 -5.73
CA LEU A 94 8.13 -25.66 -6.49
C LEU A 94 9.10 -25.88 -7.65
N LYS A 95 8.86 -25.20 -8.78
CA LYS A 95 9.84 -25.14 -9.87
C LYS A 95 11.00 -24.22 -9.50
N PRO A 96 12.27 -24.65 -9.57
CA PRO A 96 13.42 -23.78 -9.32
C PRO A 96 13.45 -22.52 -10.20
N SER A 97 12.96 -22.62 -11.45
CA SER A 97 12.83 -21.47 -12.33
C SER A 97 11.80 -20.43 -11.86
N PHE A 98 10.74 -20.88 -11.17
CA PHE A 98 9.75 -19.97 -10.57
C PHE A 98 10.28 -19.34 -9.29
N GLU A 99 10.97 -20.11 -8.44
CA GLU A 99 11.62 -19.57 -7.22
C GLU A 99 12.63 -18.46 -7.57
N GLU A 100 13.45 -18.67 -8.59
CA GLU A 100 14.42 -17.65 -9.04
C GLU A 100 13.72 -16.41 -9.62
N ILE A 101 12.67 -16.58 -10.44
CA ILE A 101 11.87 -15.46 -10.96
C ILE A 101 11.20 -14.69 -9.83
N ALA A 102 10.56 -15.38 -8.87
CA ALA A 102 9.94 -14.80 -7.68
C ALA A 102 10.93 -13.94 -6.90
N LYS A 103 12.12 -14.49 -6.61
CA LYS A 103 13.17 -13.84 -5.85
C LYS A 103 13.80 -12.65 -6.59
N VAL A 104 14.12 -12.79 -7.87
CA VAL A 104 14.86 -11.78 -8.64
C VAL A 104 13.96 -10.64 -9.11
N LEU A 105 12.83 -10.95 -9.75
CA LEU A 105 11.97 -9.93 -10.37
C LEU A 105 10.95 -9.32 -9.40
N PHE A 106 10.52 -10.08 -8.41
CA PHE A 106 9.43 -9.69 -7.50
C PHE A 106 9.87 -9.46 -6.05
N LYS A 107 11.15 -9.76 -5.71
CA LYS A 107 11.66 -9.85 -4.33
C LYS A 107 10.72 -10.66 -3.43
N ALA A 108 10.13 -11.71 -4.01
CA ALA A 108 9.13 -12.55 -3.39
C ALA A 108 9.77 -13.82 -2.82
N GLU A 109 9.35 -14.18 -1.61
CA GLU A 109 9.68 -15.48 -1.02
C GLU A 109 8.65 -16.53 -1.43
N ALA A 110 9.06 -17.49 -2.26
CA ALA A 110 8.26 -18.68 -2.59
C ALA A 110 8.66 -19.84 -1.65
N ARG A 111 7.70 -20.50 -0.99
CA ARG A 111 7.95 -21.64 -0.10
C ARG A 111 6.83 -22.69 -0.14
N GLY A 112 7.21 -23.96 -0.04
CA GLY A 112 6.31 -25.07 0.29
C GLY A 112 5.92 -25.04 1.78
N VAL A 113 4.63 -25.21 2.08
CA VAL A 113 4.04 -25.07 3.43
C VAL A 113 3.07 -26.22 3.71
N ASP A 114 2.96 -26.62 4.98
CA ASP A 114 1.94 -27.56 5.46
C ASP A 114 0.72 -26.79 5.96
N PHE A 115 -0.28 -26.54 5.11
CA PHE A 115 -1.45 -25.73 5.51
C PHE A 115 -2.35 -26.41 6.55
N ALA A 116 -2.22 -27.73 6.76
CA ALA A 116 -2.89 -28.45 7.84
C ALA A 116 -2.26 -28.20 9.23
N ALA A 117 -1.08 -27.58 9.31
CA ALA A 117 -0.40 -27.28 10.58
C ALA A 117 -0.89 -25.95 11.19
N LYS A 118 -1.18 -25.94 12.50
CA LYS A 118 -1.60 -24.71 13.22
C LYS A 118 -0.64 -23.52 13.09
N ASP A 119 0.66 -23.82 12.97
CA ASP A 119 1.72 -22.83 12.73
C ASP A 119 2.38 -23.02 11.35
N ALA A 120 1.57 -23.31 10.32
CA ALA A 120 2.00 -23.47 8.92
C ALA A 120 3.02 -22.40 8.47
N THR A 121 2.82 -21.17 8.94
CA THR A 121 3.58 -19.98 8.57
C THR A 121 4.73 -19.65 9.55
N LYS A 122 4.95 -20.50 10.57
CA LYS A 122 5.93 -20.34 11.67
C LYS A 122 5.92 -18.96 12.35
N GLY A 123 4.77 -18.28 12.36
CA GLY A 123 4.61 -16.96 12.94
C GLY A 123 5.22 -15.81 12.14
N LEU A 124 5.81 -16.05 10.97
CA LEU A 124 6.33 -15.01 10.06
C LEU A 124 5.21 -14.11 9.50
N ILE A 125 3.95 -14.55 9.65
CA ILE A 125 2.76 -13.97 9.01
C ILE A 125 1.63 -13.74 10.03
N LYS A 126 1.94 -13.50 11.31
CA LYS A 126 0.90 -13.23 12.33
C LYS A 126 0.05 -11.98 12.04
N GLU A 127 0.53 -11.11 11.15
CA GLU A 127 -0.09 -9.84 10.80
C GLU A 127 -0.73 -9.78 9.42
N LEU A 128 -0.45 -10.73 8.54
CA LEU A 128 -0.77 -10.65 7.10
C LEU A 128 -1.85 -11.65 6.67
N ILE A 129 -1.91 -12.83 7.31
CA ILE A 129 -2.93 -13.85 7.09
C ILE A 129 -3.57 -14.15 8.47
N PRO A 130 -4.89 -13.93 8.64
CA PRO A 130 -5.56 -14.25 9.89
C PRO A 130 -5.49 -15.75 10.23
N SER A 131 -5.35 -16.08 11.51
CA SER A 131 -5.34 -17.48 11.95
C SER A 131 -6.69 -18.15 11.68
N GLY A 132 -6.67 -19.31 11.01
CA GLY A 132 -7.88 -20.08 10.69
C GLY A 132 -8.48 -19.84 9.30
N CYS A 133 -7.90 -18.97 8.46
CA CYS A 133 -8.29 -18.87 7.04
C CYS A 133 -7.85 -20.10 6.23
N LEU A 134 -6.63 -20.58 6.48
CA LEU A 134 -6.01 -21.67 5.71
C LEU A 134 -6.49 -23.04 6.20
N ASN A 135 -6.70 -23.98 5.28
CA ASN A 135 -7.19 -25.32 5.55
C ASN A 135 -6.57 -26.36 4.58
N SER A 136 -7.03 -27.62 4.62
CA SER A 136 -6.49 -28.71 3.80
C SER A 136 -6.71 -28.58 2.29
N ASP A 137 -7.65 -27.73 1.87
CA ASP A 137 -8.00 -27.50 0.48
C ASP A 137 -7.26 -26.25 -0.09
N THR A 138 -6.50 -25.55 0.76
CA THR A 138 -5.63 -24.44 0.37
C THR A 138 -4.43 -24.97 -0.44
N ALA A 139 -4.30 -24.54 -1.70
CA ALA A 139 -3.23 -25.01 -2.60
C ALA A 139 -2.14 -23.96 -2.86
N LEU A 140 -2.55 -22.70 -3.02
CA LEU A 140 -1.65 -21.55 -3.23
C LEU A 140 -2.24 -20.31 -2.56
N VAL A 141 -1.43 -19.65 -1.73
CA VAL A 141 -1.76 -18.38 -1.08
C VAL A 141 -0.70 -17.36 -1.44
N LEU A 142 -1.14 -16.16 -1.79
CA LEU A 142 -0.25 -15.00 -1.93
C LEU A 142 -0.54 -14.00 -0.83
N ALA A 143 0.51 -13.39 -0.29
CA ALA A 143 0.35 -12.16 0.47
C ALA A 143 1.41 -11.12 0.13
N ASN A 144 0.98 -9.86 0.24
CA ASN A 144 1.79 -8.68 0.05
C ASN A 144 1.61 -7.72 1.23
N ALA A 145 2.72 -7.11 1.65
CA ALA A 145 2.72 -5.86 2.40
C ALA A 145 3.51 -4.80 1.64
N LEU A 146 2.99 -3.57 1.62
CA LEU A 146 3.77 -2.37 1.30
C LEU A 146 3.99 -1.52 2.55
N TYR A 147 5.25 -1.19 2.78
CA TYR A 147 5.73 -0.25 3.78
C TYR A 147 6.29 1.01 3.09
N PHE A 148 6.03 2.18 3.64
CA PHE A 148 6.52 3.45 3.12
C PHE A 148 6.90 4.43 4.22
N LYS A 149 8.11 4.96 4.09
CA LYS A 149 8.73 5.89 5.02
C LYS A 149 9.35 7.05 4.25
N GLY A 150 8.72 8.22 4.29
CA GLY A 150 9.17 9.42 3.61
C GLY A 150 9.12 10.64 4.52
N ALA A 151 10.27 11.27 4.77
CA ALA A 151 10.31 12.56 5.45
C ALA A 151 9.63 13.66 4.61
N TRP A 152 8.98 14.62 5.26
CA TRP A 152 8.45 15.81 4.57
C TRP A 152 9.60 16.67 4.04
N ASN A 153 9.43 17.30 2.87
CA ASN A 153 10.38 18.31 2.38
C ASN A 153 10.52 19.48 3.37
N ARG A 154 9.44 19.76 4.12
CA ARG A 154 9.41 20.71 5.24
C ARG A 154 8.62 20.07 6.38
N ILE A 155 9.33 19.65 7.44
CA ILE A 155 8.72 19.08 8.64
C ILE A 155 7.79 20.09 9.34
N PHE A 156 6.77 19.57 10.00
CA PHE A 156 5.88 20.35 10.85
C PHE A 156 6.57 20.67 12.19
N ASP A 157 6.18 21.79 12.79
CA ASP A 157 6.67 22.17 14.10
C ASP A 157 5.76 21.60 15.18
N ALA A 158 6.20 20.52 15.85
CA ALA A 158 5.41 19.83 16.88
C ALA A 158 4.97 20.74 18.03
N SER A 159 5.65 21.87 18.28
CA SER A 159 5.22 22.87 19.28
C SER A 159 3.98 23.67 18.88
N LYS A 160 3.52 23.52 17.63
CA LYS A 160 2.32 24.16 17.05
C LYS A 160 1.22 23.15 16.71
N THR A 161 1.40 21.88 17.05
CA THR A 161 0.34 20.87 16.91
C THR A 161 -0.67 21.08 18.04
N GLU A 162 -1.94 21.29 17.68
CA GLU A 162 -3.02 21.65 18.59
C GLU A 162 -4.14 20.61 18.51
N SER A 163 -4.77 20.26 19.65
CA SER A 163 -6.00 19.45 19.63
C SER A 163 -7.13 20.27 19.00
N LYS A 164 -7.88 19.68 18.06
CA LYS A 164 -9.09 20.26 17.46
C LYS A 164 -10.09 19.16 17.12
N GLU A 165 -11.33 19.57 16.90
CA GLU A 165 -12.40 18.69 16.46
C GLU A 165 -12.19 18.22 15.00
N PHE A 166 -12.46 16.94 14.78
CA PHE A 166 -12.64 16.32 13.47
C PHE A 166 -14.05 15.74 13.42
N HIS A 167 -14.83 16.12 12.40
CA HIS A 167 -16.25 15.81 12.25
C HIS A 167 -16.41 14.50 11.47
N LEU A 168 -16.92 13.46 12.11
CA LEU A 168 -17.13 12.14 11.53
C LEU A 168 -18.36 12.10 10.60
N LEU A 169 -18.44 11.08 9.74
CA LEU A 169 -19.64 10.83 8.92
C LEU A 169 -20.92 10.60 9.75
N THR A 170 -20.78 10.21 11.02
CA THR A 170 -21.90 10.02 11.97
C THR A 170 -22.50 11.36 12.45
N GLY A 171 -21.85 12.49 12.17
CA GLY A 171 -22.18 13.79 12.75
C GLY A 171 -21.55 14.05 14.13
N GLU A 172 -20.86 13.07 14.71
CA GLU A 172 -20.08 13.23 15.94
C GLU A 172 -18.76 13.97 15.66
N ALA A 173 -18.26 14.70 16.66
CA ALA A 173 -16.93 15.30 16.62
C ALA A 173 -15.97 14.54 17.54
N VAL A 174 -14.72 14.34 17.10
CA VAL A 174 -13.65 13.76 17.92
C VAL A 174 -12.46 14.69 17.98
N GLU A 175 -11.89 14.89 19.18
CA GLU A 175 -10.63 15.62 19.32
C GLU A 175 -9.43 14.80 18.80
N VAL A 176 -8.64 15.41 17.92
CA VAL A 176 -7.42 14.84 17.35
C VAL A 176 -6.32 15.92 17.21
N PRO A 177 -5.03 15.55 17.23
CA PRO A 177 -3.93 16.51 17.05
C PRO A 177 -3.80 16.95 15.59
N PHE A 178 -3.99 18.25 15.32
CA PHE A 178 -3.78 18.87 14.00
C PHE A 178 -2.41 19.53 13.89
N MET A 179 -1.65 19.12 12.88
CA MET A 179 -0.36 19.69 12.52
C MET A 179 -0.55 20.97 11.69
N THR A 180 0.34 21.96 11.86
CA THR A 180 0.30 23.22 11.10
C THR A 180 1.66 23.61 10.53
N SER A 181 1.64 24.07 9.28
CA SER A 181 2.76 24.61 8.52
C SER A 181 2.95 26.13 8.75
N LYS A 182 3.98 26.73 8.12
CA LYS A 182 4.46 28.09 8.42
C LYS A 182 3.66 29.18 7.69
N ARG A 183 3.77 30.42 8.19
CA ARG A 183 2.84 31.54 7.90
C ARG A 183 3.01 32.22 6.52
N TYR A 184 4.13 32.01 5.83
CA TYR A 184 4.54 32.79 4.63
C TYR A 184 4.70 31.94 3.37
N GLU A 185 3.93 30.86 3.30
CA GLU A 185 4.14 29.76 2.37
C GLU A 185 3.09 29.81 1.23
N LYS A 186 3.55 29.73 -0.04
CA LYS A 186 2.81 29.91 -1.31
C LYS A 186 3.51 29.13 -2.46
N HIS A 187 2.90 28.24 -3.25
CA HIS A 187 1.54 27.71 -3.26
C HIS A 187 1.54 26.22 -3.70
N LEU A 188 0.79 25.35 -3.03
CA LEU A 188 0.52 23.95 -3.45
C LEU A 188 -0.92 23.49 -3.11
N TYR A 189 -1.87 24.41 -3.25
CA TYR A 189 -3.31 24.16 -3.10
C TYR A 189 -4.04 24.47 -4.41
N ARG A 190 -5.07 23.70 -4.73
CA ARG A 190 -6.04 23.99 -5.79
C ARG A 190 -7.46 23.69 -5.32
N GLU A 191 -8.37 24.61 -5.57
CA GLU A 191 -9.81 24.37 -5.51
C GLU A 191 -10.31 23.93 -6.90
N THR A 192 -11.26 23.01 -6.93
CA THR A 192 -11.89 22.55 -8.17
C THR A 192 -13.25 23.21 -8.37
N ASP A 193 -13.75 23.24 -9.60
CA ASP A 193 -15.07 23.79 -9.95
C ASP A 193 -16.24 23.07 -9.23
N LYS A 194 -15.97 21.90 -8.63
CA LYS A 194 -16.91 21.10 -7.82
C LYS A 194 -16.76 21.34 -6.31
N GLY A 195 -15.99 22.34 -5.88
CA GLY A 195 -15.75 22.67 -4.46
C GLY A 195 -14.72 21.78 -3.74
N PHE A 196 -14.18 20.73 -4.38
CA PHE A 196 -13.13 19.93 -3.76
C PHE A 196 -11.83 20.72 -3.60
N LYS A 197 -11.20 20.52 -2.44
CA LYS A 197 -9.96 21.15 -2.01
C LYS A 197 -8.82 20.15 -2.11
N ILE A 198 -7.81 20.42 -2.93
CA ILE A 198 -6.66 19.53 -3.14
C ILE A 198 -5.41 20.22 -2.60
N LEU A 199 -4.81 19.63 -1.56
CA LEU A 199 -3.51 20.02 -1.01
C LEU A 199 -2.44 19.02 -1.45
N LYS A 200 -1.30 19.52 -1.93
CA LYS A 200 -0.10 18.71 -2.21
C LYS A 200 0.98 19.00 -1.18
N ILE A 201 1.43 17.98 -0.46
CA ILE A 201 2.54 18.04 0.48
C ILE A 201 3.71 17.24 -0.13
N PRO A 202 4.85 17.88 -0.49
CA PRO A 202 5.98 17.17 -1.06
C PRO A 202 6.82 16.48 0.02
N TYR A 203 7.20 15.24 -0.24
CA TYR A 203 8.26 14.54 0.50
C TYR A 203 9.63 15.08 0.12
N GLN A 204 10.63 14.82 0.97
CA GLN A 204 12.01 15.19 0.75
C GLN A 204 12.53 14.52 -0.54
N ARG A 205 13.02 15.36 -1.46
CA ARG A 205 13.92 15.08 -2.59
C ARG A 205 14.69 16.39 -2.80
N LYS A 206 15.92 16.37 -3.34
CA LYS A 206 16.71 17.59 -3.58
C LYS A 206 16.17 18.47 -4.73
N GLN A 207 15.01 19.11 -4.54
CA GLN A 207 14.59 20.41 -5.11
C GLN A 207 13.18 20.79 -4.60
N ASP A 208 12.99 22.08 -4.24
CA ASP A 208 11.79 22.62 -3.55
C ASP A 208 10.55 22.61 -4.46
N PRO A 209 9.33 22.48 -3.88
CA PRO A 209 8.54 23.70 -3.78
C PRO A 209 7.88 23.95 -2.42
N THR A 210 7.59 25.24 -2.24
CA THR A 210 6.90 25.89 -1.14
C THR A 210 5.52 25.30 -0.78
N LEU A 211 5.31 25.09 0.51
CA LEU A 211 4.02 24.72 1.11
C LEU A 211 3.06 25.93 1.23
N HIS A 212 1.94 25.74 1.94
CA HIS A 212 0.98 26.76 2.40
C HIS A 212 0.78 26.66 3.92
N ARG A 213 0.05 27.59 4.56
CA ARG A 213 -0.49 27.34 5.92
C ARG A 213 -1.79 26.53 5.86
N PHE A 214 -1.73 25.28 6.31
CA PHE A 214 -2.85 24.34 6.34
C PHE A 214 -2.88 23.55 7.65
N TRP A 215 -4.00 22.87 7.91
CA TRP A 215 -4.17 21.92 9.00
C TRP A 215 -4.48 20.51 8.48
N ILE A 216 -3.74 19.52 8.98
CA ILE A 216 -3.91 18.09 8.71
C ILE A 216 -3.78 17.31 10.02
N PRO A 217 -4.65 16.34 10.32
CA PRO A 217 -4.53 15.53 11.54
C PRO A 217 -3.32 14.58 11.45
N ARG A 218 -2.73 14.21 12.58
CA ARG A 218 -1.94 12.96 12.66
C ARG A 218 -2.88 11.77 12.54
N PHE A 219 -2.44 10.70 11.88
CA PHE A 219 -3.17 9.43 11.82
C PHE A 219 -2.21 8.26 11.63
N LYS A 220 -2.60 7.07 12.12
CA LYS A 220 -1.80 5.85 12.06
C LYS A 220 -2.73 4.65 12.02
N PHE A 221 -2.76 3.92 10.91
CA PHE A 221 -3.59 2.73 10.78
C PHE A 221 -3.01 1.73 9.78
N SER A 222 -3.49 0.48 9.87
CA SER A 222 -3.27 -0.56 8.87
C SER A 222 -4.60 -1.04 8.33
N TYR A 223 -4.69 -1.27 7.03
CA TYR A 223 -5.83 -1.90 6.40
C TYR A 223 -5.37 -3.19 5.71
N GLY A 224 -6.12 -4.27 5.88
CA GLY A 224 -5.81 -5.58 5.31
C GLY A 224 -7.07 -6.34 4.93
N PHE A 225 -7.05 -7.02 3.79
CA PHE A 225 -8.22 -7.70 3.23
C PHE A 225 -7.83 -8.92 2.39
N GLU A 226 -8.78 -9.85 2.24
CA GLU A 226 -8.73 -10.95 1.26
C GLU A 226 -9.37 -10.44 -0.06
N ALA A 227 -8.66 -10.62 -1.17
CA ALA A 227 -9.01 -9.98 -2.44
C ALA A 227 -9.68 -10.92 -3.47
N SER A 228 -9.72 -12.23 -3.24
CA SER A 228 -10.19 -13.20 -4.23
C SER A 228 -11.62 -12.95 -4.68
N GLY A 229 -12.52 -12.60 -3.75
CA GLY A 229 -13.93 -12.30 -4.05
C GLY A 229 -14.04 -11.09 -4.99
N THR A 230 -13.44 -9.96 -4.59
CA THR A 230 -13.43 -8.72 -5.40
C THR A 230 -12.75 -8.91 -6.76
N LEU A 231 -11.74 -9.78 -6.88
CA LEU A 231 -11.12 -10.05 -8.19
C LEU A 231 -12.02 -10.87 -9.11
N LYS A 232 -12.70 -11.89 -8.57
CA LYS A 232 -13.70 -12.68 -9.32
C LYS A 232 -14.83 -11.78 -9.82
N GLU A 233 -15.33 -10.87 -8.98
CA GLU A 233 -16.33 -9.84 -9.35
C GLU A 233 -15.84 -8.91 -10.47
N LEU A 234 -14.56 -8.54 -10.46
CA LEU A 234 -13.93 -7.69 -11.49
C LEU A 234 -13.53 -8.47 -12.76
N GLY A 235 -13.94 -9.73 -12.89
CA GLY A 235 -13.70 -10.55 -14.08
C GLY A 235 -12.33 -11.22 -14.16
N LEU A 236 -11.60 -11.33 -13.05
CA LEU A 236 -10.38 -12.14 -12.91
C LEU A 236 -10.72 -13.42 -12.13
N ASP A 237 -11.21 -14.43 -12.83
CA ASP A 237 -11.74 -15.68 -12.25
C ASP A 237 -10.90 -16.93 -12.53
N LEU A 238 -10.18 -17.00 -13.66
CA LEU A 238 -9.42 -18.18 -14.08
C LEU A 238 -8.29 -18.57 -13.11
N PRO A 239 -7.50 -17.65 -12.51
CA PRO A 239 -6.47 -18.03 -11.54
C PRO A 239 -7.02 -18.80 -10.34
N PHE A 240 -8.29 -18.56 -9.97
CA PHE A 240 -8.98 -19.18 -8.85
C PHE A 240 -9.72 -20.47 -9.22
N ARG A 241 -9.79 -20.83 -10.50
CA ARG A 241 -10.37 -22.08 -10.98
C ARG A 241 -9.30 -23.14 -11.15
N ASN A 242 -9.67 -24.39 -10.89
CA ASN A 242 -8.79 -25.53 -11.15
C ASN A 242 -8.79 -25.89 -12.66
N VAL A 243 -8.23 -25.01 -13.48
CA VAL A 243 -8.04 -25.21 -14.94
C VAL A 243 -6.67 -25.82 -15.27
N GLY A 244 -5.78 -25.97 -14.29
CA GLY A 244 -4.44 -26.54 -14.48
C GLY A 244 -3.51 -25.69 -15.34
N GLU A 245 -3.67 -24.36 -15.33
CA GLU A 245 -2.82 -23.44 -16.12
C GLU A 245 -1.71 -22.75 -15.29
N LEU A 246 -1.67 -22.93 -13.97
CA LEU A 246 -0.59 -22.43 -13.09
C LEU A 246 0.65 -23.35 -13.06
N THR A 247 0.89 -24.11 -14.13
CA THR A 247 1.97 -25.13 -14.22
C THR A 247 3.38 -24.57 -14.32
N GLY A 248 3.52 -23.23 -14.39
CA GLY A 248 4.79 -22.54 -14.25
C GLY A 248 5.30 -22.53 -12.81
N ILE A 249 4.41 -22.61 -11.81
CA ILE A 249 4.75 -22.53 -10.38
C ILE A 249 5.34 -23.85 -9.85
N ILE A 250 4.74 -24.98 -10.21
CA ILE A 250 5.00 -26.29 -9.56
C ILE A 250 5.58 -27.34 -10.50
N ASP A 251 6.42 -28.21 -9.98
CA ASP A 251 7.07 -29.32 -10.68
C ASP A 251 6.37 -30.65 -10.35
N SER A 252 5.12 -30.77 -10.80
CA SER A 252 4.29 -31.96 -10.58
C SER A 252 3.50 -32.34 -11.83
N VAL A 253 3.32 -33.66 -12.00
CA VAL A 253 2.46 -34.25 -13.05
C VAL A 253 0.99 -33.97 -12.75
N ASP A 254 0.62 -33.87 -11.48
CA ASP A 254 -0.74 -33.57 -10.96
C ASP A 254 -1.08 -32.07 -11.06
N SER A 255 -0.59 -31.40 -12.11
CA SER A 255 -0.75 -29.97 -12.32
C SER A 255 -2.20 -29.49 -12.49
N HIS A 256 -3.13 -30.42 -12.75
CA HIS A 256 -4.59 -30.21 -12.78
C HIS A 256 -5.26 -30.11 -11.39
N LYS A 257 -4.51 -29.72 -10.35
CA LYS A 257 -5.02 -29.53 -8.98
C LYS A 257 -4.66 -28.18 -8.35
N ILE A 258 -3.75 -27.40 -8.95
CA ILE A 258 -3.34 -26.10 -8.39
C ILE A 258 -4.18 -24.96 -8.97
N CYS A 259 -4.87 -24.26 -8.08
CA CYS A 259 -5.42 -22.93 -8.32
C CYS A 259 -4.99 -21.99 -7.18
N LEU A 260 -5.11 -20.69 -7.42
CA LEU A 260 -4.96 -19.68 -6.39
C LEU A 260 -6.16 -19.77 -5.43
N SER A 261 -5.89 -20.03 -4.15
CA SER A 261 -6.93 -20.14 -3.13
C SER A 261 -7.34 -18.74 -2.65
N GLU A 262 -6.38 -17.97 -2.15
CA GLU A 262 -6.59 -16.68 -1.48
C GLU A 262 -5.47 -15.69 -1.82
N ILE A 263 -5.83 -14.41 -1.80
CA ILE A 263 -4.91 -13.28 -1.93
C ILE A 263 -5.09 -12.34 -0.74
N PHE A 264 -4.07 -12.19 0.09
CA PHE A 264 -4.07 -11.23 1.20
C PHE A 264 -3.25 -9.99 0.85
N HIS A 265 -3.86 -8.82 0.94
CA HIS A 265 -3.17 -7.55 0.78
C HIS A 265 -3.26 -6.74 2.07
N LYS A 266 -2.12 -6.31 2.61
CA LYS A 266 -2.07 -5.37 3.74
C LYS A 266 -1.27 -4.12 3.39
N SER A 267 -1.69 -2.99 3.93
CA SER A 267 -0.97 -1.73 3.83
C SER A 267 -1.00 -1.01 5.16
N TYR A 268 0.10 -0.36 5.48
CA TYR A 268 0.30 0.40 6.71
C TYR A 268 0.60 1.85 6.35
N ILE A 269 0.05 2.80 7.10
CA ILE A 269 0.39 4.22 6.98
C ILE A 269 0.40 4.91 8.33
N GLU A 270 1.38 5.77 8.54
CA GLU A 270 1.50 6.66 9.70
C GLU A 270 1.91 8.05 9.23
N VAL A 271 1.17 9.09 9.57
CA VAL A 271 1.44 10.49 9.21
C VAL A 271 1.66 11.31 10.48
N ASN A 272 2.85 11.91 10.58
CA ASN A 272 3.31 12.68 11.74
C ASN A 272 4.11 13.94 11.31
N GLU A 273 4.70 14.65 12.27
CA GLU A 273 5.40 15.91 11.99
C GLU A 273 6.66 15.77 11.13
N GLU A 274 7.33 14.62 11.18
CA GLU A 274 8.59 14.38 10.47
C GLU A 274 8.36 13.87 9.05
N GLY A 275 7.30 13.09 8.84
CA GLY A 275 7.02 12.47 7.55
C GLY A 275 5.75 11.65 7.51
N THR A 276 5.70 10.78 6.50
CA THR A 276 5.01 9.50 6.64
C THR A 276 6.01 8.49 7.19
N GLU A 277 5.70 7.99 8.38
CA GLU A 277 6.45 7.13 9.29
C GLU A 277 7.87 7.56 9.75
N ALA A 278 8.02 7.75 11.06
CA ALA A 278 9.31 7.97 11.71
C ALA A 278 9.32 7.47 13.16
N ALA A 279 10.50 7.17 13.69
CA ALA A 279 10.70 6.67 15.04
C ALA A 279 11.95 7.29 15.69
N ALA A 280 11.85 8.54 16.14
CA ALA A 280 12.73 9.15 17.13
C ALA A 280 12.01 10.35 17.78
N SER A 281 12.06 10.49 19.11
CA SER A 281 11.48 11.65 19.81
C SER A 281 12.58 12.66 20.12
N THR A 282 12.51 13.85 19.52
CA THR A 282 13.39 14.98 19.89
C THR A 282 12.54 16.15 20.39
N ALA A 283 12.73 16.55 21.66
CA ALA A 283 11.92 17.59 22.30
C ALA A 283 12.29 19.01 21.84
N PRO A 284 11.37 19.83 21.30
CA PRO A 284 11.67 21.18 20.84
C PRO A 284 11.63 22.24 21.97
N ARG A 285 12.50 23.25 21.87
CA ARG A 285 12.47 24.45 22.74
C ARG A 285 11.33 25.40 22.30
N ILE A 286 10.50 25.81 23.26
CA ILE A 286 9.41 26.76 23.02
C ILE A 286 9.96 28.17 22.82
N ILE A 287 9.59 28.81 21.69
CA ILE A 287 9.75 30.25 21.45
C ILE A 287 8.34 30.85 21.29
N ARG A 288 7.95 31.75 22.20
CA ARG A 288 6.67 32.46 22.12
C ARG A 288 6.73 33.54 21.02
N CYS A 289 5.98 33.34 19.95
CA CYS A 289 5.72 34.36 18.92
C CYS A 289 4.28 34.87 19.04
N SER A 290 4.09 36.07 19.60
CA SER A 290 2.79 36.72 19.73
C SER A 290 2.40 37.50 18.47
N GLY A 291 1.36 37.07 17.76
CA GLY A 291 0.77 37.82 16.66
C GLY A 291 -0.53 37.19 16.17
N ARG A 292 -1.49 38.00 15.69
CA ARG A 292 -2.80 37.51 15.20
C ARG A 292 -2.61 36.49 14.06
N LEU A 293 -2.98 35.24 14.30
CA LEU A 293 -3.01 34.19 13.28
C LEU A 293 -4.13 34.51 12.27
N SER A 294 -3.79 34.55 10.98
CA SER A 294 -4.79 34.46 9.92
C SER A 294 -5.46 33.08 9.95
N PRO A 295 -6.71 32.92 9.46
CA PRO A 295 -7.30 31.59 9.34
C PRO A 295 -6.48 30.71 8.37
N PRO A 296 -6.44 29.38 8.57
CA PRO A 296 -5.85 28.45 7.61
C PRO A 296 -6.66 28.45 6.30
N THR A 297 -5.99 28.26 5.16
CA THR A 297 -6.65 28.21 3.84
C THR A 297 -7.21 26.82 3.49
N PHE A 298 -6.68 25.79 4.16
CA PHE A 298 -7.08 24.39 4.02
C PHE A 298 -7.11 23.75 5.42
N VAL A 299 -8.17 23.03 5.71
CA VAL A 299 -8.37 22.26 6.93
C VAL A 299 -8.97 20.91 6.53
N ALA A 300 -8.36 19.81 6.99
CA ALA A 300 -8.90 18.45 6.84
C ALA A 300 -9.55 18.01 8.16
N ASP A 301 -10.63 18.68 8.56
CA ASP A 301 -11.41 18.48 9.80
C ASP A 301 -12.66 17.62 9.60
N HIS A 302 -12.72 16.89 8.49
CA HIS A 302 -13.79 15.96 8.12
C HIS A 302 -13.22 14.92 7.13
N PRO A 303 -13.90 13.78 6.93
CA PRO A 303 -13.45 12.68 6.07
C PRO A 303 -12.85 13.09 4.73
N PHE A 304 -11.64 12.63 4.46
CA PHE A 304 -10.86 13.04 3.29
C PHE A 304 -10.14 11.87 2.61
N LEU A 305 -9.93 12.01 1.30
CA LEU A 305 -9.09 11.12 0.51
C LEU A 305 -7.65 11.59 0.49
N PHE A 306 -6.70 10.66 0.53
CA PHE A 306 -5.28 10.94 0.33
C PHE A 306 -4.69 10.00 -0.74
N MET A 307 -3.59 10.47 -1.34
CA MET A 307 -2.87 9.76 -2.39
C MET A 307 -1.37 10.02 -2.25
N ILE A 308 -0.57 8.96 -2.23
CA ILE A 308 0.89 9.03 -2.30
C ILE A 308 1.30 8.63 -3.71
N ARG A 309 1.95 9.54 -4.43
CA ARG A 309 2.33 9.35 -5.83
C ARG A 309 3.71 9.94 -6.15
N GLU A 310 4.36 9.42 -7.18
CA GLU A 310 5.46 10.10 -7.85
C GLU A 310 4.91 11.02 -8.95
N ASP A 311 5.31 12.30 -8.98
CA ASP A 311 4.78 13.25 -9.97
C ASP A 311 5.28 13.02 -11.40
N THR A 312 6.54 12.58 -11.57
CA THR A 312 7.17 12.41 -12.89
C THR A 312 6.52 11.27 -13.67
N THR A 313 6.45 10.09 -13.06
CA THR A 313 5.86 8.88 -13.66
C THR A 313 4.34 8.82 -13.48
N ARG A 314 3.76 9.66 -12.59
CA ARG A 314 2.38 9.58 -12.09
C ARG A 314 2.04 8.26 -11.39
N THR A 315 3.06 7.48 -10.99
CA THR A 315 2.90 6.20 -10.31
C THR A 315 2.24 6.40 -8.94
N MET A 316 1.19 5.62 -8.68
CA MET A 316 0.38 5.68 -7.46
C MET A 316 0.85 4.63 -6.46
N PHE A 317 1.60 5.04 -5.43
CA PHE A 317 2.05 4.14 -4.37
C PHE A 317 0.93 3.75 -3.42
N PHE A 318 0.13 4.74 -2.99
CA PHE A 318 -1.01 4.52 -2.10
C PHE A 318 -2.20 5.40 -2.47
N ILE A 319 -3.39 4.88 -2.17
CA ILE A 319 -4.64 5.61 -2.10
C ILE A 319 -5.36 5.20 -0.82
N GLY A 320 -6.08 6.13 -0.20
CA GLY A 320 -6.82 5.84 1.00
C GLY A 320 -7.81 6.91 1.40
N ALA A 321 -8.58 6.60 2.44
CA ALA A 321 -9.58 7.45 3.05
C ALA A 321 -9.36 7.48 4.56
N VAL A 322 -9.31 8.67 5.13
CA VAL A 322 -9.34 8.87 6.58
C VAL A 322 -10.77 9.27 6.95
N LEU A 323 -11.49 8.37 7.61
CA LEU A 323 -12.86 8.58 8.09
C LEU A 323 -12.89 8.92 9.58
N ASN A 324 -11.93 8.39 10.36
CA ASN A 324 -11.73 8.70 11.77
C ASN A 324 -10.24 8.62 12.11
N PRO A 325 -9.52 9.75 12.36
CA PRO A 325 -8.09 9.74 12.62
C PRO A 325 -7.65 9.06 13.93
N ARG A 326 -8.59 8.60 14.78
CA ARG A 326 -8.33 7.85 16.02
C ARG A 326 -8.24 6.33 15.83
N LEU A 327 -8.62 5.81 14.65
CA LEU A 327 -8.60 4.39 14.28
C LEU A 327 -7.33 4.03 13.49
#